data_AF-A0A2V5PTQ2-F1
#
_entry.id   AF-A0A2V5PTQ2-F1
#
_cell.length_a   1.000
_cell.length_b   1.000
_cell.length_c   1.000
_cell.angle_alpha   90.00
_cell.angle_beta   90.00
_cell.angle_gamma   90.00
#
_symmetry.space_group_name_H-M   'P 1'
#
loop_
_entity.id
_entity.type
_entity.pdbx_description
1 polymer ?
#
loop_
_entity_poly.entity_id
_entity_poly.type
_entity_poly.pdbx_seq_one_letter_code
_entity_poly.pdbx_strand_id
1 'polypeptide(L)'
;MPIIIDISDEGPPKRQIIELAFSEIGAAGYEFGRTPEEVAEALTRLNAMMAEWKAMRGIDLGFEQPHYGVGNPDNLSGIPHETLNVVASYLALRICPAMGAAMSAEAKGNLTRSLYLLESHYAAVPTMPLAKNTPRGAGHPHAVLSYSPFIRETAESVNPPVEEP
;
A
#
# COMPACT_ATOMS: atom_id res chain seq x y z
N MET A 1 -18.35 17.35 5.91
CA MET A 1 -18.86 16.16 5.20
C MET A 1 -17.72 15.18 5.10
N PRO A 2 -17.81 13.97 5.66
CA PRO A 2 -16.82 12.93 5.36
C PRO A 2 -16.97 12.57 3.89
N ILE A 3 -15.85 12.55 3.16
CA ILE A 3 -15.79 12.04 1.80
C ILE A 3 -15.96 10.53 1.96
N ILE A 4 -17.18 10.05 1.76
CA ILE A 4 -17.46 8.61 1.69
C ILE A 4 -16.91 8.20 0.32
N ILE A 5 -15.67 7.72 0.31
CA ILE A 5 -15.16 6.94 -0.82
C ILE A 5 -15.97 5.64 -0.82
N ASP A 6 -16.87 5.51 -1.79
CA ASP A 6 -17.43 4.23 -2.17
C ASP A 6 -16.25 3.39 -2.70
N ILE A 7 -15.64 2.60 -1.81
CA ILE A 7 -14.63 1.61 -2.17
C ILE A 7 -15.40 0.48 -2.85
N SER A 8 -15.66 0.65 -4.14
CA SER A 8 -16.24 -0.40 -4.98
C SER A 8 -15.33 -1.63 -4.96
N ASP A 9 -15.96 -2.76 -4.72
CA ASP A 9 -15.47 -4.10 -4.37
C ASP A 9 -14.41 -4.77 -5.26
N GLU A 10 -13.74 -4.10 -6.22
CA GLU A 10 -13.04 -4.87 -7.27
C GLU A 10 -11.64 -4.37 -7.71
N GLY A 11 -11.31 -3.07 -7.67
CA GLY A 11 -9.99 -2.61 -8.15
C GLY A 11 -9.67 -3.01 -9.62
N PRO A 12 -8.50 -2.64 -10.18
CA PRO A 12 -8.14 -3.03 -11.54
C PRO A 12 -7.75 -4.53 -11.59
N PRO A 13 -7.98 -5.24 -12.72
CA PRO A 13 -7.44 -6.58 -12.89
C PRO A 13 -5.92 -6.57 -12.88
N LYS A 14 -5.31 -7.63 -12.35
CA LYS A 14 -3.84 -7.76 -12.26
C LYS A 14 -3.16 -7.65 -13.63
N ARG A 15 -3.82 -8.14 -14.69
CA ARG A 15 -3.36 -8.00 -16.08
C ARG A 15 -3.18 -6.53 -16.47
N GLN A 16 -4.12 -5.66 -16.13
CA GLN A 16 -4.02 -4.23 -16.49
C GLN A 16 -2.78 -3.57 -15.87
N ILE A 17 -2.45 -3.90 -14.62
CA ILE A 17 -1.25 -3.38 -13.94
C ILE A 17 0.01 -3.84 -14.66
N ILE A 18 0.06 -5.10 -15.06
CA ILE A 18 1.18 -5.70 -15.80
C ILE A 18 1.32 -5.03 -17.17
N GLU A 19 0.20 -4.83 -17.88
CA GLU A 19 0.20 -4.20 -19.20
C GLU A 19 0.70 -2.76 -19.15
N LEU A 20 0.28 -2.00 -18.15
CA LEU A 20 0.77 -0.64 -17.91
C LEU A 20 2.24 -0.62 -17.53
N ALA A 21 2.71 -1.54 -16.69
CA ALA A 21 4.12 -1.63 -16.34
C ALA A 21 5.00 -1.87 -17.57
N PHE A 22 4.58 -2.73 -18.49
CA PHE A 22 5.30 -2.93 -19.74
C PHE A 22 5.19 -1.75 -20.71
N SER A 23 4.06 -1.03 -20.72
CA SER A 23 3.90 0.21 -21.48
C SER A 23 4.93 1.26 -21.03
N GLU A 24 5.14 1.41 -19.72
CA GLU A 24 6.10 2.36 -19.12
C GLU A 24 7.57 2.05 -19.47
N ILE A 25 7.91 0.77 -19.69
CA ILE A 25 9.27 0.38 -20.13
C ILE A 25 9.55 0.84 -21.58
N GLY A 26 8.52 1.24 -22.33
CA GLY A 26 8.63 1.49 -23.77
C GLY A 26 8.49 0.23 -24.61
N ALA A 27 7.99 -0.88 -24.03
CA ALA A 27 7.54 -2.05 -24.79
C ALA A 27 6.17 -1.82 -25.45
N ALA A 28 5.79 -0.55 -25.65
CA ALA A 28 4.52 -0.10 -26.23
C ALA A 28 4.27 -0.55 -27.68
N GLY A 29 5.24 -1.21 -28.32
CA GLY A 29 5.08 -1.81 -29.66
C GLY A 29 4.74 -3.31 -29.67
N TYR A 30 4.67 -3.98 -28.52
CA TYR A 30 4.53 -5.45 -28.43
C TYR A 30 3.22 -5.91 -27.76
N GLU A 31 2.11 -5.18 -27.93
CA GLU A 31 0.78 -5.62 -27.45
C GLU A 31 0.37 -7.00 -28.02
N PHE A 32 0.94 -7.40 -29.16
CA PHE A 32 0.64 -8.67 -29.84
C PHE A 32 1.70 -9.78 -29.67
N GLY A 33 2.76 -9.57 -28.88
CA GLY A 33 3.89 -10.52 -28.79
C GLY A 33 4.30 -10.98 -27.39
N ARG A 34 3.56 -10.60 -26.33
CA ARG A 34 3.93 -11.04 -24.98
C ARG A 34 3.67 -12.53 -24.80
N THR A 35 4.70 -13.24 -24.39
CA THR A 35 4.57 -14.66 -24.10
C THR A 35 3.77 -14.84 -22.80
N PRO A 36 2.96 -15.92 -22.67
CA PRO A 36 2.25 -16.21 -21.42
C PRO A 36 3.22 -16.42 -20.24
N GLU A 37 4.44 -16.85 -20.52
CA GLU A 37 5.51 -17.00 -19.52
C GLU A 37 5.95 -15.64 -18.94
N GLU A 38 6.13 -14.60 -19.78
CA GLU A 38 6.48 -13.25 -19.30
C GLU A 38 5.38 -12.65 -18.41
N VAL A 39 4.11 -12.93 -18.72
CA VAL A 39 2.99 -12.48 -17.88
C VAL A 39 3.01 -13.19 -16.53
N ALA A 40 3.28 -14.51 -16.50
CA ALA A 40 3.39 -15.27 -15.27
C ALA A 40 4.58 -14.83 -14.40
N GLU A 41 5.72 -14.52 -15.02
CA GLU A 41 6.90 -14.00 -14.34
C GLU A 41 6.66 -12.59 -13.78
N ALA A 42 6.07 -11.70 -14.57
CA ALA A 42 5.68 -10.35 -14.14
C ALA A 42 4.70 -10.41 -12.97
N LEU A 43 3.74 -11.33 -13.01
CA LEU A 43 2.77 -11.54 -11.94
C LEU A 43 3.43 -12.07 -10.66
N THR A 44 4.39 -12.99 -10.79
CA THR A 44 5.20 -13.46 -9.65
C THR A 44 5.97 -12.31 -9.00
N ARG A 45 6.58 -11.43 -9.82
CA ARG A 45 7.28 -10.23 -9.33
C ARG A 45 6.33 -9.23 -8.68
N LEU A 46 5.12 -9.06 -9.22
CA LEU A 46 4.08 -8.21 -8.63
C LEU A 46 3.69 -8.73 -7.24
N ASN A 47 3.42 -10.03 -7.11
CA ASN A 47 3.08 -10.64 -5.81
C ASN A 47 4.21 -10.47 -4.80
N ALA A 48 5.47 -10.70 -5.20
CA ALA A 48 6.63 -10.51 -4.33
C ALA A 48 6.77 -9.04 -3.90
N MET A 49 6.61 -8.11 -4.84
CA MET A 49 6.67 -6.67 -4.59
C MET A 49 5.62 -6.21 -3.59
N MET A 50 4.37 -6.66 -3.74
CA MET A 50 3.29 -6.32 -2.81
C MET A 50 3.51 -6.93 -1.42
N ALA A 51 4.05 -8.15 -1.34
CA ALA A 51 4.43 -8.76 -0.06
C ALA A 51 5.54 -7.97 0.64
N GLU A 52 6.56 -7.53 -0.11
CA GLU A 52 7.67 -6.73 0.43
C GLU A 52 7.18 -5.37 0.93
N TRP A 53 6.24 -4.72 0.24
CA TRP A 53 5.68 -3.44 0.67
C TRP A 53 4.90 -3.57 1.97
N LYS A 54 4.10 -4.64 2.10
CA LYS A 54 3.39 -4.95 3.34
C LYS A 54 4.35 -5.24 4.49
N ALA A 55 5.33 -6.12 4.27
CA ALA A 55 6.23 -6.59 5.34
C ALA A 55 7.29 -5.56 5.76
N MET A 56 7.91 -4.87 4.80
CA MET A 56 9.07 -4.01 5.07
C MET A 56 8.73 -2.52 5.18
N ARG A 57 7.74 -2.04 4.42
CA ARG A 57 7.36 -0.61 4.41
C ARG A 57 6.12 -0.32 5.24
N GLY A 58 5.39 -1.34 5.68
CA GLY A 58 4.12 -1.18 6.39
C GLY A 58 3.02 -0.56 5.52
N ILE A 59 3.18 -0.58 4.19
CA ILE A 59 2.20 -0.04 3.24
C ILE A 59 1.28 -1.18 2.84
N ASP A 60 0.06 -1.19 3.35
CA ASP A 60 -0.98 -2.14 2.96
C ASP A 60 -1.97 -1.46 2.01
N LEU A 61 -1.98 -1.93 0.77
CA LEU A 61 -2.86 -1.41 -0.30
C LEU A 61 -4.12 -2.28 -0.48
N GLY A 62 -4.41 -3.22 0.42
CA GLY A 62 -5.51 -4.17 0.22
C GLY A 62 -5.30 -5.16 -0.93
N PHE A 63 -4.05 -5.38 -1.36
CA PHE A 63 -3.76 -6.27 -2.49
C PHE A 63 -4.13 -7.72 -2.18
N GLU A 64 -4.94 -8.32 -3.06
CA GLU A 64 -5.35 -9.72 -2.96
C GLU A 64 -4.20 -10.66 -3.35
N GLN A 65 -3.43 -11.09 -2.37
CA GLN A 65 -2.37 -12.06 -2.58
C GLN A 65 -2.95 -13.47 -2.80
N PRO A 66 -2.51 -14.21 -3.85
CA PRO A 66 -2.91 -15.60 -4.00
C PRO A 66 -2.47 -16.44 -2.80
N HIS A 67 -3.38 -17.29 -2.30
CA HIS A 67 -3.09 -18.19 -1.20
C HIS A 67 -2.11 -19.32 -1.62
N TYR A 68 -2.13 -19.71 -2.89
CA TYR A 68 -1.22 -20.71 -3.48
C TYR A 68 -0.79 -20.33 -4.90
N GLY A 69 0.50 -20.55 -5.20
CA GLY A 69 1.07 -20.37 -6.54
C GLY A 69 1.12 -18.90 -6.99
N VAL A 70 1.12 -18.69 -8.31
CA VAL A 70 1.15 -17.35 -8.90
C VAL A 70 -0.23 -16.70 -8.93
N GLY A 71 -1.32 -17.47 -8.96
CA GLY A 71 -2.67 -16.93 -9.14
C GLY A 71 -2.99 -16.61 -10.60
N ASN A 72 -4.18 -16.04 -10.84
CA ASN A 72 -4.65 -15.76 -12.19
C ASN A 72 -4.53 -14.24 -12.51
N PRO A 73 -3.95 -13.86 -13.67
CA PRO A 73 -3.83 -12.45 -14.09
C PRO A 73 -5.17 -11.75 -14.35
N ASP A 74 -6.23 -12.47 -14.67
CA ASP A 74 -7.56 -11.89 -14.89
C ASP A 74 -8.28 -11.54 -13.59
N ASN A 75 -7.78 -12.03 -12.45
CA ASN A 75 -8.37 -11.70 -11.17
C ASN A 75 -8.12 -10.23 -10.82
N LEU A 76 -9.11 -9.70 -10.13
CA LEU A 76 -9.09 -8.41 -9.47
C LEU A 76 -7.92 -8.34 -8.49
N SER A 77 -7.33 -7.15 -8.38
CA SER A 77 -6.13 -6.94 -7.56
C SER A 77 -6.43 -6.41 -6.16
N GLY A 78 -7.61 -5.83 -5.93
CA GLY A 78 -7.98 -5.17 -4.68
C GLY A 78 -7.28 -3.83 -4.43
N ILE A 79 -6.40 -3.35 -5.33
CA ILE A 79 -5.70 -2.07 -5.12
C ILE A 79 -6.61 -0.87 -5.48
N PRO A 80 -6.50 0.26 -4.75
CA PRO A 80 -7.16 1.49 -5.12
C PRO A 80 -6.66 2.02 -6.47
N HIS A 81 -7.59 2.50 -7.30
CA HIS A 81 -7.27 3.01 -8.64
C HIS A 81 -6.27 4.17 -8.62
N GLU A 82 -6.23 4.95 -7.54
CA GLU A 82 -5.29 6.07 -7.36
C GLU A 82 -3.83 5.62 -7.31
N THR A 83 -3.58 4.40 -6.80
CA THR A 83 -2.24 3.84 -6.60
C THR A 83 -1.73 3.07 -7.82
N LEU A 84 -2.61 2.81 -8.77
CA LEU A 84 -2.39 1.96 -9.94
C LEU A 84 -1.15 2.38 -10.74
N ASN A 85 -1.01 3.67 -11.05
CA ASN A 85 0.13 4.17 -11.82
C ASN A 85 1.45 3.98 -11.06
N VAL A 86 1.45 4.18 -9.74
CA VAL A 86 2.65 4.04 -8.90
C VAL A 86 3.10 2.59 -8.84
N VAL A 87 2.15 1.68 -8.65
CA VAL A 87 2.39 0.23 -8.62
C VAL A 87 2.92 -0.25 -9.98
N ALA A 88 2.31 0.20 -11.09
CA ALA A 88 2.74 -0.15 -12.44
C ALA A 88 4.16 0.35 -12.76
N SER A 89 4.47 1.64 -12.50
CA SER A 89 5.80 2.19 -12.77
C SER A 89 6.88 1.59 -11.85
N TYR A 90 6.55 1.17 -10.62
CA TYR A 90 7.50 0.47 -9.74
C TYR A 90 7.74 -0.97 -10.20
N LEU A 91 6.69 -1.68 -10.65
CA LEU A 91 6.83 -2.99 -11.29
C LEU A 91 7.69 -2.90 -12.55
N ALA A 92 7.49 -1.85 -13.36
CA ALA A 92 8.29 -1.57 -14.54
C ALA A 92 9.79 -1.45 -14.20
N LEU A 93 10.13 -0.70 -13.15
CA LEU A 93 11.50 -0.55 -12.66
C LEU A 93 12.15 -1.90 -12.29
N ARG A 94 11.37 -2.86 -11.76
CA ARG A 94 11.86 -4.20 -11.38
C ARG A 94 12.02 -5.14 -12.58
N ILE A 95 11.17 -5.03 -13.59
CA ILE A 95 11.22 -5.88 -14.79
C ILE A 95 12.31 -5.40 -15.76
N CYS A 96 12.51 -4.09 -15.86
CA CYS A 96 13.50 -3.46 -16.75
C CYS A 96 14.90 -4.12 -16.77
N PRO A 97 15.57 -4.37 -15.61
CA PRO A 97 16.89 -4.98 -15.59
C PRO A 97 16.91 -6.43 -16.10
N ALA A 98 15.82 -7.18 -15.93
CA ALA A 98 15.72 -8.55 -16.43
C ALA A 98 15.65 -8.58 -17.97
N MET A 99 15.10 -7.52 -18.57
CA MET A 99 15.00 -7.37 -20.03
C MET A 99 16.23 -6.70 -20.66
N GLY A 100 17.23 -6.31 -19.87
CA GLY A 100 18.39 -5.53 -20.34
C GLY A 100 18.04 -4.11 -20.81
N ALA A 101 16.83 -3.64 -20.51
CA ALA A 101 16.37 -2.29 -20.81
C ALA A 101 16.57 -1.36 -19.60
N ALA A 102 16.54 -0.05 -19.83
CA ALA A 102 16.59 0.95 -18.78
C ALA A 102 15.41 1.91 -18.89
N MET A 103 14.68 2.08 -17.77
CA MET A 103 13.61 3.06 -17.67
C MET A 103 14.18 4.48 -17.75
N SER A 104 13.46 5.36 -18.45
CA SER A 104 13.83 6.78 -18.63
C SER A 104 14.11 7.48 -17.30
N ALA A 105 15.05 8.41 -17.30
CA ALA A 105 15.39 9.21 -16.12
C ALA A 105 14.19 10.05 -15.64
N GLU A 106 13.37 10.55 -16.55
CA GLU A 106 12.16 11.32 -16.23
C GLU A 106 11.11 10.46 -15.53
N ALA A 107 10.89 9.23 -16.02
CA ALA A 107 9.97 8.26 -15.40
C ALA A 107 10.42 7.87 -13.98
N LYS A 108 11.74 7.69 -13.75
CA LYS A 108 12.29 7.46 -12.39
C LYS A 108 12.07 8.66 -11.46
N GLY A 109 12.24 9.87 -11.98
CA GLY A 109 11.96 11.10 -11.24
C GLY A 109 10.48 11.22 -10.86
N ASN A 110 9.58 10.90 -11.79
CA ASN A 110 8.14 10.88 -11.52
C ASN A 110 7.78 9.81 -10.49
N LEU A 111 8.26 8.58 -10.67
CA LEU A 111 8.04 7.47 -9.73
C LEU A 111 8.47 7.84 -8.30
N THR A 112 9.63 8.49 -8.15
CA THR A 112 10.11 8.91 -6.81
C THR A 112 9.14 9.88 -6.14
N ARG A 113 8.59 10.84 -6.88
CA ARG A 113 7.60 11.80 -6.36
C ARG A 113 6.29 11.10 -6.01
N SER A 114 5.78 10.25 -6.90
CA SER A 114 4.52 9.53 -6.69
C SER A 114 4.62 8.53 -5.54
N LEU A 115 5.76 7.88 -5.36
CA LEU A 115 6.01 6.97 -4.24
C LEU A 115 6.08 7.73 -2.92
N TYR A 116 6.70 8.91 -2.89
CA TYR A 116 6.69 9.78 -1.70
C TYR A 116 5.25 10.21 -1.32
N LEU A 117 4.42 10.55 -2.32
CA LEU A 117 3.01 10.88 -2.09
C LEU A 117 2.24 9.67 -1.55
N LEU A 118 2.47 8.47 -2.12
CA LEU A 118 1.87 7.23 -1.63
C LEU A 118 2.27 6.96 -0.18
N GLU A 119 3.56 7.02 0.13
CA GLU A 119 4.06 6.84 1.49
C GLU A 119 3.45 7.85 2.46
N SER A 120 3.31 9.12 2.07
CA SER A 120 2.67 10.14 2.91
C SER A 120 1.18 9.87 3.14
N HIS A 121 0.49 9.27 2.17
CA HIS A 121 -0.93 8.96 2.26
C HIS A 121 -1.22 7.75 3.15
N TYR A 122 -0.35 6.73 3.09
CA TYR A 122 -0.48 5.49 3.86
C TYR A 122 0.35 5.47 5.15
N ALA A 123 1.09 6.54 5.46
CA ALA A 123 1.84 6.66 6.69
C ALA A 123 0.91 6.65 7.91
N ALA A 124 1.05 5.65 8.76
CA ALA A 124 0.46 5.66 10.09
C ALA A 124 1.17 6.75 10.92
N VAL A 125 0.49 7.87 11.16
CA VAL A 125 0.99 8.92 12.06
C VAL A 125 0.70 8.48 13.49
N PRO A 126 1.73 8.10 14.30
CA PRO A 126 1.48 7.73 15.68
C PRO A 126 1.01 8.95 16.44
N THR A 127 -0.18 8.87 17.03
CA THR A 127 -0.63 9.88 17.99
C THR A 127 0.07 9.64 19.31
N MET A 128 0.88 10.59 19.77
CA MET A 128 1.52 10.49 21.07
C MET A 128 0.47 10.73 22.17
N PRO A 129 0.25 9.77 23.09
CA PRO A 129 -0.61 10.02 24.24
C PRO A 129 0.03 11.09 25.12
N LEU A 130 -0.81 11.88 25.81
CA LEU A 130 -0.33 12.81 26.81
C LEU A 130 0.44 12.06 27.90
N ALA A 131 1.53 12.67 28.38
CA ALA A 131 2.36 12.06 29.41
C ALA A 131 1.54 11.78 30.68
N LYS A 132 1.94 10.73 31.39
CA LYS A 132 1.39 10.46 32.71
C LYS A 132 1.61 11.68 33.61
N ASN A 133 0.60 12.05 34.37
CA ASN A 133 0.57 13.23 35.23
C ASN A 133 0.40 14.59 34.50
N THR A 134 0.07 14.63 33.22
CA THR A 134 -0.37 15.90 32.58
C THR A 134 -1.69 16.37 33.24
N PRO A 135 -1.80 17.67 33.61
CA PRO A 135 -3.04 18.20 34.20
C PRO A 135 -4.19 18.12 33.18
N ARG A 136 -5.35 17.57 33.60
CA ARG A 136 -6.51 17.33 32.72
C ARG A 136 -7.25 18.60 32.28
N GLY A 137 -6.96 19.73 32.92
CA GLY A 137 -7.70 20.98 32.75
C GLY A 137 -9.05 20.94 33.47
N ALA A 138 -9.52 22.10 33.92
CA ALA A 138 -10.75 22.23 34.72
C ALA A 138 -12.06 21.93 33.94
N GLY A 139 -11.97 21.83 32.60
CA GLY A 139 -13.12 21.56 31.72
C GLY A 139 -13.35 20.08 31.40
N HIS A 140 -12.50 19.17 31.88
CA HIS A 140 -12.63 17.74 31.57
C HIS A 140 -13.48 17.01 32.64
N PRO A 141 -14.60 16.36 32.28
CA PRO A 141 -15.51 15.77 33.26
C PRO A 141 -14.85 14.60 34.02
N HIS A 142 -15.12 14.52 35.32
CA HIS A 142 -14.67 13.42 36.17
C HIS A 142 -15.68 12.28 36.18
N ALA A 143 -15.20 11.04 36.04
CA ALA A 143 -16.01 9.87 36.40
C ALA A 143 -16.18 9.85 37.92
N VAL A 144 -17.39 9.52 38.38
CA VAL A 144 -17.89 9.69 39.76
C VAL A 144 -16.98 9.08 40.85
N LEU A 145 -16.15 8.10 40.50
CA LEU A 145 -15.27 7.37 41.42
C LEU A 145 -13.77 7.70 41.29
N SER A 146 -13.37 8.64 40.41
CA SER A 146 -11.96 8.98 40.19
C SER A 146 -11.73 10.49 40.09
N TYR A 147 -11.64 11.14 41.26
CA TYR A 147 -11.22 12.53 41.38
C TYR A 147 -9.70 12.64 41.28
N SER A 148 -9.17 12.45 40.07
CA SER A 148 -7.74 12.63 39.78
C SER A 148 -7.55 13.87 38.91
N PRO A 149 -6.82 14.91 39.38
CA PRO A 149 -6.58 16.14 38.62
C PRO A 149 -5.62 15.93 37.43
N PHE A 150 -4.99 14.75 37.36
CA PHE A 150 -4.04 14.39 36.32
C PHE A 150 -4.49 13.16 35.53
N ILE A 151 -4.01 13.04 34.29
CA ILE A 151 -4.17 11.85 33.45
C ILE A 151 -3.36 10.70 34.07
N ARG A 152 -4.03 9.62 34.46
CA ARG A 152 -3.42 8.47 35.15
C ARG A 152 -2.95 7.35 34.22
N GLU A 153 -3.61 7.21 33.08
CA GLU A 153 -3.39 6.13 32.12
C GLU A 153 -2.95 6.73 30.78
N THR A 154 -1.79 6.30 30.30
CA THR A 154 -1.34 6.56 28.93
C THR A 154 -2.03 5.57 28.02
N ALA A 155 -2.53 6.00 26.85
CA ALA A 155 -3.31 5.16 25.93
C ALA A 155 -2.62 3.83 25.52
N GLU A 156 -1.29 3.72 25.70
CA GLU A 156 -0.51 2.52 25.43
C GLU A 156 -0.84 1.31 26.33
N SER A 157 -1.50 1.50 27.48
CA SER A 157 -1.94 0.36 28.33
C SER A 157 -3.31 -0.21 27.97
N VAL A 158 -4.03 0.39 27.02
CA VAL A 158 -5.26 -0.18 26.44
C VAL A 158 -4.90 -0.82 25.11
N ASN A 159 -4.15 -1.92 25.17
CA ASN A 159 -4.11 -2.87 24.08
C ASN A 159 -5.25 -3.87 24.33
N PRO A 160 -6.29 -3.99 23.48
CA PRO A 160 -7.21 -5.11 23.60
C PRO A 160 -6.40 -6.42 23.48
N PRO A 161 -6.86 -7.53 24.09
CA PRO A 161 -6.15 -8.80 23.96
C PRO A 161 -5.91 -9.08 22.47
N VAL A 162 -4.64 -9.28 22.13
CA VAL A 162 -4.26 -9.79 20.83
C VAL A 162 -4.87 -11.19 20.74
N GLU A 163 -5.96 -11.35 20.02
CA GLU A 163 -6.43 -12.65 19.55
C GLU A 163 -5.42 -13.14 18.50
N GLU A 164 -4.41 -13.87 18.98
CA GLU A 164 -3.59 -14.78 18.18
C GLU A 164 -4.25 -16.18 18.19
N PRO A 165 -4.03 -16.99 17.13
CA PRO A 165 -5.04 -17.71 16.34
C PRO A 165 -5.81 -18.84 17.03
#